data_AF-A0A959BD79-F1
#
_entry.id   AF-A0A959BD79-F1
#
_cell.length_a   1.000
_cell.length_b   1.000
_cell.length_c   1.000
_cell.angle_alpha   90.00
_cell.angle_beta   90.00
_cell.angle_gamma   90.00
#
_symmetry.space_group_name_H-M   'P 1'
#
loop_
_entity.id
_entity.type
_entity.pdbx_description
1 polymer ?
#
loop_
_entity_poly.entity_id
_entity_poly.type
_entity_poly.pdbx_seq_one_letter_code
_entity_poly.pdbx_strand_id
1 'polypeptide(L)'
;MHRKALLEILFWAFTVVVAIAVLLPIVNEVEGYPFLFINIVYIVTAITVTRYLFLLPHTFLARLQPLKVILVFLCLPFVFYLVQELNNFQVFIDEKGLDALVGDLPYARRNNMVDYIRSEMLLFGTGSIISSVSFPFRLLVSVWRTRNWGTV
;
A
#
# COMPACT_ATOMS: atom_id res chain seq x y z
N MET A 1 -6.90 -8.94 -25.80
CA MET A 1 -7.36 -9.24 -24.42
C MET A 1 -6.26 -9.94 -23.60
N HIS A 2 -5.55 -10.93 -24.15
CA HIS A 2 -4.44 -11.64 -23.49
C HIS A 2 -3.31 -10.75 -22.91
N ARG A 3 -2.80 -9.76 -23.65
CA ARG A 3 -1.69 -8.91 -23.17
C ARG A 3 -2.01 -8.07 -21.94
N LYS A 4 -3.28 -7.67 -21.76
CA LYS A 4 -3.71 -6.86 -20.60
C LYS A 4 -3.81 -7.72 -19.33
N ALA A 5 -4.36 -8.92 -19.44
CA ALA A 5 -4.41 -9.88 -18.33
C ALA A 5 -3.01 -10.33 -17.89
N LEU A 6 -2.09 -10.54 -18.84
CA LEU A 6 -0.72 -10.94 -18.53
C LEU A 6 0.04 -9.85 -17.77
N LEU A 7 -0.16 -8.57 -18.14
CA LEU A 7 0.38 -7.44 -17.38
C LEU A 7 -0.18 -7.40 -15.96
N GLU A 8 -1.49 -7.62 -15.77
CA GLU A 8 -2.08 -7.62 -14.43
C GLU A 8 -1.54 -8.75 -13.55
N ILE A 9 -1.42 -9.97 -14.09
CA ILE A 9 -0.83 -11.11 -13.37
C ILE A 9 0.64 -10.83 -13.02
N LEU A 10 1.41 -10.30 -13.96
CA LEU A 10 2.82 -9.96 -13.73
C LEU A 10 2.96 -8.91 -12.62
N PHE A 11 2.09 -7.90 -12.61
CA PHE A 11 2.09 -6.90 -11.53
C PHE A 11 1.68 -7.47 -10.18
N TRP A 12 0.70 -8.39 -10.13
CA TRP A 12 0.36 -9.06 -8.88
C TRP A 12 1.49 -9.95 -8.38
N ALA A 13 2.17 -10.68 -9.26
CA ALA A 13 3.37 -11.44 -8.92
C ALA A 13 4.47 -10.51 -8.39
N PHE A 14 4.70 -9.37 -9.04
CA PHE A 14 5.64 -8.35 -8.56
C PHE A 14 5.28 -7.83 -7.17
N THR A 15 4.01 -7.51 -6.91
CA THR A 15 3.56 -7.08 -5.57
C THR A 15 3.83 -8.14 -4.51
N VAL A 16 3.55 -9.42 -4.81
CA VAL A 16 3.80 -10.53 -3.88
C VAL A 16 5.29 -10.68 -3.61
N VAL A 17 6.13 -10.63 -4.65
CA VAL A 17 7.59 -10.72 -4.50
C VAL A 17 8.12 -9.57 -3.64
N VAL A 18 7.67 -8.34 -3.86
CA VAL A 18 8.08 -7.18 -3.05
C VAL A 18 7.59 -7.32 -1.61
N ALA A 19 6.33 -7.72 -1.39
CA ALA A 19 5.81 -7.93 -0.04
C ALA A 19 6.59 -9.00 0.73
N ILE A 20 6.93 -10.12 0.09
CA ILE A 20 7.76 -11.16 0.70
C ILE A 20 9.16 -10.60 0.98
N ALA A 21 9.81 -9.94 0.01
CA ALA A 21 11.16 -9.43 0.18
C ALA A 21 11.27 -8.43 1.35
N VAL A 22 10.26 -7.59 1.52
CA VAL A 22 10.20 -6.57 2.57
C VAL A 22 9.87 -7.17 3.95
N LEU A 23 8.94 -8.13 4.01
CA LEU A 23 8.48 -8.71 5.27
C LEU A 23 9.35 -9.85 5.79
N LEU A 24 10.05 -10.58 4.91
CA LEU A 24 10.91 -11.70 5.27
C LEU A 24 11.95 -11.37 6.36
N PRO A 25 12.69 -10.25 6.32
CA PRO A 25 13.58 -9.90 7.43
C PRO A 25 12.86 -9.66 8.76
N ILE A 26 11.61 -9.15 8.73
CA ILE A 26 10.83 -8.88 9.95
C ILE A 26 10.36 -10.19 10.57
N VAL A 27 9.77 -11.08 9.76
CA VAL A 27 9.18 -12.34 10.25
C VAL A 27 10.25 -13.32 10.76
N ASN A 28 11.45 -13.28 10.18
CA ASN A 28 12.54 -14.17 10.60
C ASN A 28 13.25 -13.71 11.88
N GLU A 29 13.24 -12.41 12.18
CA GLU A 29 14.03 -11.83 13.27
C GLU A 29 13.14 -11.42 14.46
N VAL A 30 11.85 -11.14 14.22
CA VAL A 30 10.89 -10.70 15.23
C VAL A 30 9.76 -11.71 15.35
N GLU A 31 9.75 -12.47 16.44
CA GLU A 31 8.63 -13.34 16.78
C GLU A 31 7.42 -12.50 17.25
N GLY A 32 6.25 -12.77 16.67
CA GLY A 32 5.00 -12.15 17.11
C GLY A 32 4.81 -10.67 16.75
N TYR A 33 5.38 -10.22 15.63
CA TYR A 33 5.25 -8.82 15.17
C TYR A 33 3.78 -8.37 15.08
N PRO A 34 3.34 -7.38 15.89
CA PRO A 34 1.92 -7.06 16.05
C PRO A 34 1.30 -6.36 14.81
N PHE A 35 2.12 -5.73 13.97
CA PHE A 35 1.66 -4.95 12.81
C PHE A 35 1.82 -5.69 11.48
N LEU A 36 2.02 -7.01 11.49
CA LEU A 36 2.26 -7.79 10.27
C LEU A 36 1.14 -7.62 9.24
N PHE A 37 -0.11 -7.72 9.71
CA PHE A 37 -1.28 -7.62 8.83
C PHE A 37 -1.38 -6.25 8.17
N ILE A 38 -1.31 -5.17 8.95
CA ILE A 38 -1.39 -3.82 8.38
C ILE A 38 -0.23 -3.53 7.45
N ASN A 39 0.95 -4.08 7.75
CA ASN A 39 2.12 -3.85 6.91
C ASN A 39 1.94 -4.48 5.51
N ILE A 40 1.39 -5.71 5.44
CA ILE A 40 0.98 -6.32 4.17
C ILE A 40 -0.01 -5.40 3.43
N VAL A 41 -1.02 -4.88 4.14
CA VAL A 41 -2.02 -3.98 3.56
C VAL A 41 -1.35 -2.73 2.98
N TYR A 42 -0.40 -2.12 3.68
CA TYR A 42 0.34 -0.97 3.19
C TYR A 42 1.15 -1.26 1.93
N ILE A 43 1.94 -2.33 1.93
CA ILE A 43 2.77 -2.70 0.77
C ILE A 43 1.89 -2.98 -0.45
N VAL A 44 0.86 -3.82 -0.29
CA VAL A 44 -0.05 -4.19 -1.37
C VAL A 44 -0.77 -2.94 -1.89
N THR A 45 -1.27 -2.10 -1.00
CA THR A 45 -1.99 -0.88 -1.38
C THR A 45 -1.07 0.11 -2.09
N ALA A 46 0.10 0.40 -1.54
CA ALA A 46 1.06 1.32 -2.14
C ALA A 46 1.41 0.90 -3.57
N ILE A 47 1.71 -0.38 -3.80
CA ILE A 47 2.07 -0.87 -5.13
C ILE A 47 0.85 -0.90 -6.07
N THR A 48 -0.28 -1.43 -5.62
CA THR A 48 -1.47 -1.60 -6.47
C THR A 48 -2.13 -0.28 -6.83
N VAL A 49 -2.28 0.65 -5.87
CA VAL A 49 -2.87 1.97 -6.11
C VAL A 49 -1.92 2.84 -6.91
N THR A 50 -0.60 2.78 -6.66
CA THR A 50 0.38 3.49 -7.51
C THR A 50 0.38 2.96 -8.94
N ARG A 51 0.23 1.65 -9.14
CA ARG A 51 0.01 1.06 -10.48
C ARG A 51 -1.26 1.61 -11.12
N TYR A 52 -2.37 1.66 -10.38
CA TYR A 52 -3.63 2.20 -10.91
C TYR A 52 -3.61 3.70 -11.11
N LEU A 53 -2.74 4.43 -10.41
CA LEU A 53 -2.31 5.74 -10.83
C LEU A 53 -1.65 5.54 -12.21
N PHE A 54 -0.36 5.29 -12.31
CA PHE A 54 0.37 5.44 -13.57
C PHE A 54 -0.19 4.68 -14.79
N LEU A 55 -0.67 3.44 -14.62
CA LEU A 55 -1.06 2.54 -15.70
C LEU A 55 -2.59 2.40 -15.89
N LEU A 56 -3.40 3.33 -15.38
CA LEU A 56 -4.87 3.29 -15.53
C LEU A 56 -5.40 2.92 -16.93
N PRO A 57 -4.86 3.44 -18.06
CA PRO A 57 -5.40 3.12 -19.40
C PRO A 57 -5.20 1.65 -19.82
N HIS A 58 -4.26 0.95 -19.19
CA HIS A 58 -3.88 -0.41 -19.54
C HIS A 58 -4.68 -1.47 -18.77
N THR A 59 -5.39 -1.07 -17.70
CA THR A 59 -6.16 -1.97 -16.85
C THR A 59 -7.61 -2.12 -17.31
N PHE A 60 -8.30 -3.15 -16.83
CA PHE A 60 -9.73 -3.34 -17.10
C PHE A 60 -10.59 -2.17 -16.58
N LEU A 61 -10.12 -1.48 -15.54
CA LEU A 61 -10.75 -0.31 -14.93
C LEU A 61 -11.00 0.84 -15.91
N ALA A 62 -10.19 0.93 -16.97
CA ALA A 62 -10.24 2.01 -17.95
C ALA A 62 -11.63 2.13 -18.61
N ARG A 63 -12.31 1.00 -18.85
CA ARG A 63 -13.58 0.94 -19.60
C ARG A 63 -14.84 0.88 -18.72
N LEU A 64 -14.70 0.62 -17.42
CA LEU A 64 -15.83 0.44 -16.50
C LEU A 64 -16.13 1.73 -15.72
N GLN A 65 -16.88 2.65 -16.32
CA GLN A 65 -17.27 3.92 -15.69
C GLN A 65 -17.98 3.78 -14.31
N PRO A 66 -18.99 2.90 -14.11
CA PRO A 66 -19.67 2.81 -12.81
C PRO A 66 -18.72 2.36 -11.70
N LEU A 67 -17.76 1.49 -12.03
CA LEU A 67 -16.78 0.99 -11.08
C LEU A 67 -15.81 2.10 -10.64
N LYS A 68 -15.46 3.05 -11.52
CA LYS A 68 -14.66 4.24 -11.14
C LYS A 68 -15.39 5.10 -10.11
N VAL A 69 -16.71 5.29 -10.27
CA VAL A 69 -17.51 6.09 -9.33
C VAL A 69 -17.58 5.42 -7.96
N ILE A 70 -17.85 4.11 -7.91
CA ILE A 70 -17.86 3.33 -6.66
C ILE A 70 -16.50 3.43 -5.96
N LEU A 71 -15.40 3.30 -6.71
CA LEU A 71 -14.05 3.39 -6.14
C LEU A 71 -13.73 4.78 -5.57
N VAL A 72 -14.22 5.86 -6.18
CA VAL A 72 -14.04 7.21 -5.60
C VAL A 72 -14.66 7.30 -4.20
N PHE A 73 -15.87 6.78 -4.02
CA PHE A 73 -16.52 6.75 -2.71
C PHE A 73 -15.83 5.80 -1.73
N LEU A 74 -15.34 4.65 -2.21
CA LEU A 74 -14.64 3.66 -1.37
C LEU A 74 -13.26 4.16 -0.90
N CYS A 75 -12.60 5.03 -1.68
CA CYS A 75 -11.30 5.61 -1.30
C CYS A 75 -11.38 6.42 -0.01
N LEU A 76 -12.51 7.09 0.27
CA LEU A 76 -12.68 7.90 1.48
C LEU A 76 -12.51 7.07 2.77
N PRO A 77 -13.39 6.09 3.08
CA PRO A 77 -13.25 5.29 4.30
C PRO A 77 -11.94 4.50 4.33
N PHE A 78 -11.43 4.10 3.16
CA PHE A 78 -10.18 3.38 3.06
C PHE A 78 -8.96 4.24 3.44
N VAL A 79 -8.88 5.49 3.00
CA VAL A 79 -7.83 6.42 3.43
C VAL A 79 -7.89 6.66 4.94
N PHE A 80 -9.09 6.84 5.51
CA PHE A 80 -9.26 6.99 6.96
C PHE A 80 -8.72 5.76 7.71
N TYR A 81 -9.04 4.56 7.24
CA TYR A 81 -8.52 3.32 7.81
C TYR A 81 -6.98 3.28 7.78
N LEU A 82 -6.36 3.59 6.63
CA LEU A 82 -4.89 3.60 6.50
C LEU A 82 -4.23 4.63 7.43
N VAL A 83 -4.83 5.81 7.58
CA VAL A 83 -4.32 6.87 8.47
C VAL A 83 -4.46 6.45 9.94
N GLN A 84 -5.59 5.87 10.32
CA GLN A 84 -5.84 5.41 11.68
C GLN A 84 -4.83 4.34 12.09
N GLU A 85 -4.57 3.36 11.23
CA GLU A 85 -3.61 2.31 11.56
C GLU A 85 -2.15 2.82 11.61
N LEU A 86 -1.83 3.86 10.84
CA LEU A 86 -0.51 4.48 10.90
C LEU A 86 -0.34 5.24 12.21
N ASN A 87 -1.42 5.87 12.68
CA ASN A 87 -1.45 6.50 13.99
C ASN A 87 -1.35 5.46 15.11
N ASN A 88 -2.05 4.32 15.03
CA ASN A 88 -1.92 3.22 15.99
C ASN A 88 -0.46 2.74 16.11
N PHE A 89 0.25 2.62 14.99
CA PHE A 89 1.67 2.27 14.98
C PHE A 89 2.54 3.32 15.68
N GLN A 90 2.31 4.61 15.41
CA GLN A 90 3.04 5.70 16.07
C GLN A 90 2.79 5.73 17.58
N VAL A 91 1.52 5.63 18.00
CA VAL A 91 1.14 5.57 19.42
C VAL A 91 1.80 4.38 20.12
N PHE A 92 1.81 3.20 19.49
CA PHE A 92 2.49 2.03 20.05
C PHE A 92 3.98 2.29 20.28
N ILE A 93 4.65 2.90 19.31
CA ILE A 93 6.07 3.24 19.40
C ILE A 93 6.32 4.25 20.53
N ASP A 94 5.47 5.25 20.65
CA ASP A 94 5.62 6.32 21.64
C ASP A 94 5.34 5.82 23.06
N GLU A 95 4.38 4.91 23.24
CA GLU A 95 4.00 4.35 24.55
C GLU A 95 4.91 3.22 25.02
N LYS A 96 5.23 2.26 24.15
CA LYS A 96 5.97 1.04 24.51
C LYS A 96 7.46 1.10 24.16
N GLY A 97 7.86 2.09 23.39
CA GLY A 97 9.21 2.21 22.86
C GLY A 97 9.46 1.30 21.65
N LEU A 98 10.48 1.66 20.88
CA LEU A 98 10.87 0.90 19.68
C LEU A 98 11.40 -0.51 20.00
N ASP A 99 11.99 -0.69 21.18
CA ASP A 99 12.52 -1.98 21.62
C ASP A 99 11.43 -3.05 21.80
N ALA A 100 10.21 -2.63 22.17
CA ALA A 100 9.07 -3.52 22.33
C ALA A 100 8.59 -4.14 21.01
N LEU A 101 8.99 -3.59 19.85
CA LEU A 101 8.70 -4.18 18.55
C LEU A 101 9.59 -5.38 18.21
N VAL A 102 10.79 -5.44 18.80
CA VAL A 102 11.89 -6.28 18.33
C VAL A 102 12.28 -7.32 19.39
N GLY A 103 11.77 -7.19 20.61
CA GLY A 103 11.92 -8.19 21.68
C GLY A 103 13.39 -8.38 22.12
N ASP A 104 13.76 -9.63 22.41
CA ASP A 104 15.06 -10.00 22.97
C ASP A 104 16.19 -10.16 21.94
N LEU A 105 16.12 -9.43 20.82
CA LEU A 105 17.21 -9.42 19.85
C LEU A 105 18.50 -8.83 20.45
N PRO A 106 19.69 -9.37 20.07
CA PRO A 106 20.98 -8.82 20.47
C PRO A 106 21.09 -7.33 20.15
N TYR A 107 21.65 -6.54 21.08
CA TYR A 107 21.68 -5.07 21.02
C TYR A 107 22.18 -4.51 19.67
N ALA A 108 23.21 -5.11 19.08
CA ALA A 108 23.76 -4.69 17.79
C ALA A 108 22.80 -4.88 16.60
N ARG A 109 21.92 -5.88 16.66
CA ARG A 109 20.94 -6.17 15.59
C ARG A 109 19.60 -5.48 15.83
N ARG A 110 19.28 -5.22 17.09
CA ARG A 110 18.06 -4.55 17.54
C ARG A 110 17.87 -3.19 16.87
N ASN A 111 18.87 -2.30 16.97
CA ASN A 111 18.76 -0.95 16.43
C ASN A 111 18.54 -0.95 14.91
N ASN A 112 19.28 -1.80 14.18
CA ASN A 112 19.11 -1.94 12.73
C ASN A 112 17.70 -2.42 12.36
N MET A 113 17.14 -3.35 13.14
CA MET A 113 15.80 -3.88 12.89
C MET A 113 14.71 -2.86 13.24
N VAL A 114 14.88 -2.12 14.33
CA VAL A 114 14.02 -1.00 14.72
C VAL A 114 13.96 0.04 13.59
N ASP A 115 15.13 0.47 13.10
CA ASP A 115 15.22 1.46 12.05
C ASP A 115 14.62 0.94 10.74
N TYR A 116 14.86 -0.34 10.43
CA TYR A 116 14.27 -1.00 9.27
C TYR A 116 12.74 -1.01 9.34
N ILE A 117 12.15 -1.52 10.42
CA ILE A 117 10.69 -1.59 10.61
C ILE A 117 10.07 -0.19 10.56
N ARG A 118 10.67 0.80 11.24
CA ARG A 118 10.19 2.18 11.22
C ARG A 118 10.22 2.76 9.80
N SER A 119 11.34 2.62 9.10
CA SER A 119 11.50 3.18 7.75
C SER A 119 10.54 2.53 6.76
N GLU A 120 10.39 1.22 6.84
CA GLU A 120 9.54 0.42 6.00
C GLU A 120 8.05 0.76 6.21
N MET A 121 7.59 0.75 7.46
CA MET A 121 6.21 1.15 7.81
C MET A 121 5.89 2.58 7.39
N LEU A 122 6.83 3.52 7.55
CA LEU A 122 6.62 4.91 7.10
C LEU A 122 6.60 5.04 5.58
N LEU A 123 7.50 4.33 4.88
CA LEU A 123 7.59 4.34 3.42
C LEU A 123 6.31 3.79 2.79
N PHE A 124 5.91 2.57 3.15
CA PHE A 124 4.73 1.93 2.57
C PHE A 124 3.42 2.49 3.14
N GLY A 125 3.38 2.82 4.43
CA GLY A 125 2.23 3.47 5.06
C GLY A 125 1.93 4.81 4.40
N THR A 126 2.90 5.71 4.38
CA THR A 126 2.72 7.05 3.77
C THR A 126 2.50 6.94 2.26
N GLY A 127 3.25 6.07 1.57
CA GLY A 127 3.08 5.83 0.12
C GLY A 127 1.69 5.33 -0.23
N SER A 128 1.13 4.42 0.56
CA SER A 128 -0.24 3.93 0.39
C SER A 128 -1.30 5.01 0.60
N ILE A 129 -1.10 5.89 1.59
CA ILE A 129 -2.01 7.01 1.89
C ILE A 129 -1.97 8.04 0.75
N ILE A 130 -0.78 8.51 0.36
CA ILE A 130 -0.63 9.52 -0.70
C ILE A 130 -1.20 8.99 -2.03
N SER A 131 -0.89 7.74 -2.37
CA SER A 131 -1.42 7.14 -3.60
C SER A 131 -2.94 6.97 -3.54
N SER A 132 -3.51 6.55 -2.40
CA SER A 132 -4.96 6.39 -2.21
C SER A 132 -5.72 7.71 -2.21
N VAL A 133 -5.13 8.79 -1.67
CA VAL A 133 -5.70 10.15 -1.75
C VAL A 133 -5.65 10.67 -3.19
N SER A 134 -4.57 10.39 -3.92
CA SER A 134 -4.40 10.85 -5.31
C SER A 134 -5.28 10.09 -6.31
N PHE A 135 -5.61 8.83 -6.00
CA PHE A 135 -6.36 7.93 -6.88
C PHE A 135 -7.75 8.44 -7.32
N PRO A 136 -8.65 8.91 -6.42
CA PRO A 136 -9.96 9.41 -6.82
C PRO A 136 -9.87 10.60 -7.77
N PHE A 137 -8.93 11.53 -7.58
CA PHE A 137 -8.72 12.65 -8.50
C PHE A 137 -8.37 12.17 -9.91
N ARG A 138 -7.49 11.16 -10.02
CA ARG A 138 -7.15 10.56 -11.31
C ARG A 138 -8.35 9.87 -11.97
N LEU A 139 -9.18 9.19 -11.18
CA LEU A 139 -10.40 8.55 -11.69
C LEU A 139 -11.40 9.59 -12.22
N LEU A 140 -11.60 10.70 -11.51
CA LEU A 140 -12.46 11.80 -11.95
C LEU A 140 -11.99 12.39 -13.29
N VAL A 141 -10.69 12.65 -13.44
CA VAL A 141 -10.10 13.12 -14.71
C VAL A 141 -10.34 12.11 -15.84
N SER A 142 -10.18 10.81 -15.58
CA SER A 142 -10.43 9.77 -16.58
C SER A 142 -11.89 9.70 -17.01
N VAL A 143 -12.85 9.81 -16.07
CA VAL A 143 -14.29 9.87 -16.38
C VAL A 143 -14.61 11.10 -17.22
N TRP A 144 -14.07 12.26 -16.84
CA TRP A 144 -14.28 13.51 -17.58
C TRP A 144 -13.75 13.43 -19.01
N ARG A 145 -12.50 12.95 -19.22
CA ARG A 145 -11.93 12.78 -20.57
C ARG A 145 -12.72 11.82 -21.45
N THR A 146 -13.18 10.71 -20.86
CA THR A 146 -13.98 9.71 -21.59
C THR A 146 -15.30 10.32 -22.07
N ARG A 147 -15.95 11.15 -21.25
CA ARG A 147 -17.24 11.79 -21.57
C ARG A 147 -17.11 12.98 -22.52
N ASN A 148 -16.04 13.78 -22.39
CA ASN A 148 -15.88 15.02 -23.15
C ASN A 148 -15.13 14.84 -24.49
N TRP A 149 -14.15 13.93 -24.56
CA TRP A 149 -13.24 13.80 -25.70
C TRP A 149 -13.20 12.40 -26.32
N GLY A 150 -14.00 11.44 -25.83
CA GLY A 150 -14.05 10.08 -26.36
C GLY A 150 -12.72 9.31 -26.24
N THR A 151 -11.76 9.81 -25.46
CA THR A 151 -10.43 9.23 -25.24
C THR A 151 -10.27 8.83 -23.78
N VAL A 152 -9.61 7.68 -23.54
CA VAL A 152 -9.53 7.00 -22.23
C VAL A 152 -8.26 7.37 -21.47
#